data_AF-A0A7L2A489-F1
#
_entry.id   AF-A0A7L2A489-F1
#
_cell.length_a   1.000
_cell.length_b   1.000
_cell.length_c   1.000
_cell.angle_alpha   90.00
_cell.angle_beta   90.00
_cell.angle_gamma   90.00
#
_symmetry.space_group_name_H-M   'P 1'
#
loop_
_entity.id
_entity.type
_entity.pdbx_description
1 polymer ?
#
loop_
_entity_poly.entity_id
_entity_poly.type
_entity_poly.pdbx_seq_one_letter_code
_entity_poly.pdbx_strand_id
1 'polypeptide(L)'
;ETVTLDPKTAGPFVVLSQDYKTIQFRDGNQSLPDISKRFTSNAAVLGSQGFTSGRHYWEVEVDKEKAWAVGVALESLLKKELNLLPKCKEIWALRRDCDRQYKTDPAPPDPLTVTEELRRIRVHLDHEAGRVTFYNAENTKQIVQLQSTFTEKVFPYFCLYAVETQIRLC
;
A
#
# COMPACT_ATOMS: atom_id res chain seq x y z
N GLU A 1 -14.53 0.38 6.08
CA GLU A 1 -14.74 1.84 5.95
C GLU A 1 -14.58 2.25 4.49
N THR A 2 -15.02 3.44 4.09
CA THR A 2 -14.87 3.89 2.70
C THR A 2 -13.53 4.62 2.53
N VAL A 3 -12.48 3.88 2.20
CA VAL A 3 -11.17 4.46 1.86
C VAL A 3 -11.18 4.98 0.41
N THR A 4 -10.58 6.14 0.16
CA THR A 4 -10.29 6.68 -1.18
C THR A 4 -8.81 7.05 -1.27
N LEU A 5 -8.30 7.23 -2.49
CA LEU A 5 -6.90 7.57 -2.79
C LEU A 5 -6.69 9.09 -2.74
N ASP A 6 -5.55 9.56 -2.25
CA ASP A 6 -5.22 11.00 -2.22
C ASP A 6 -4.41 11.43 -3.46
N PRO A 7 -5.00 12.23 -4.38
CA PRO A 7 -4.30 12.72 -5.58
C PRO A 7 -3.07 13.59 -5.28
N LYS A 8 -3.02 14.21 -4.10
CA LYS A 8 -1.89 15.04 -3.68
C LYS A 8 -0.65 14.22 -3.36
N THR A 9 -0.83 12.95 -3.01
CA THR A 9 0.26 12.04 -2.66
C THR A 9 0.75 11.20 -3.85
N ALA A 10 -0.11 10.98 -4.85
CA ALA A 10 0.14 10.08 -5.97
C ALA A 10 1.46 10.34 -6.71
N GLY A 11 2.33 9.35 -6.89
CA GLY A 11 3.59 9.53 -7.60
C GLY A 11 3.47 9.85 -9.10
N PRO A 12 4.58 10.19 -9.76
CA PRO A 12 4.60 10.62 -11.17
C PRO A 12 4.05 9.58 -12.16
N PHE A 13 4.16 8.28 -11.82
CA PHE A 13 3.73 7.16 -12.66
C PHE A 13 2.31 6.66 -12.32
N VAL A 14 1.57 7.40 -11.49
CA VAL A 14 0.24 7.01 -11.00
C VAL A 14 -0.86 7.77 -11.74
N VAL A 15 -1.86 7.04 -12.20
CA VAL A 15 -3.16 7.57 -12.63
C VAL A 15 -4.22 7.09 -11.66
N LEU A 16 -5.10 8.00 -11.24
CA LEU A 16 -6.25 7.69 -10.41
C LEU A 16 -7.53 7.74 -11.23
N SER A 17 -8.47 6.84 -10.94
CA SER A 17 -9.84 6.93 -11.46
C SER A 17 -10.58 8.15 -10.88
N GLN A 18 -11.65 8.58 -11.54
CA GLN A 18 -12.45 9.75 -11.12
C GLN A 18 -13.08 9.59 -9.74
N ASP A 19 -13.41 8.37 -9.35
CA ASP A 19 -13.95 8.03 -8.02
C ASP A 19 -12.87 7.90 -6.94
N TYR A 20 -11.59 8.06 -7.31
CA TYR A 20 -10.43 7.87 -6.43
C TYR A 20 -10.41 6.50 -5.74
N LYS A 21 -10.91 5.46 -6.41
CA LYS A 21 -10.90 4.08 -5.93
C LYS A 21 -9.87 3.20 -6.62
N THR A 22 -9.45 3.54 -7.84
CA THR A 22 -8.50 2.76 -8.61
C THR A 22 -7.19 3.54 -8.79
N ILE A 23 -6.08 2.85 -8.54
CA ILE A 23 -4.72 3.27 -8.93
C ILE A 23 -4.30 2.43 -10.14
N GLN A 24 -3.75 3.09 -11.16
CA GLN A 24 -3.21 2.43 -12.36
C GLN A 24 -1.81 2.95 -12.68
N PHE A 25 -0.92 2.05 -13.10
CA PHE A 25 0.42 2.41 -13.57
C PHE A 25 0.32 3.02 -14.96
N ARG A 26 0.93 4.18 -15.16
CA ARG A 26 1.10 4.81 -16.46
C ARG A 26 2.57 4.77 -16.88
N ASP A 27 2.79 4.40 -18.14
CA ASP A 27 4.09 4.54 -18.78
C ASP A 27 4.38 6.01 -19.12
N GLY A 28 5.62 6.45 -18.87
CA GLY A 28 6.06 7.83 -19.00
C GLY A 28 5.82 8.72 -17.76
N ASN A 29 6.69 9.72 -17.59
CA ASN A 29 6.64 10.66 -16.46
C ASN A 29 5.54 11.72 -16.68
N GLN A 30 4.64 11.91 -15.72
CA GLN A 30 3.74 13.06 -15.75
C GLN A 30 4.49 14.32 -15.28
N SER A 31 4.41 15.42 -16.05
CA SER A 31 4.79 16.73 -15.54
C SER A 31 3.72 17.18 -14.54
N LEU A 32 3.90 16.76 -13.29
CA LEU A 32 3.08 17.20 -12.17
C LEU A 32 3.75 18.44 -11.56
N PRO A 33 2.97 19.42 -11.08
CA PRO A 33 3.55 20.50 -10.28
C PRO A 33 4.28 19.87 -9.10
N ASP A 34 5.47 20.40 -8.79
CA ASP A 34 6.22 19.99 -7.62
C ASP A 34 5.45 20.42 -6.36
N ILE A 35 4.70 19.48 -5.81
CA ILE A 35 3.91 19.68 -4.59
C ILE A 35 4.64 18.94 -3.49
N SER A 36 4.88 19.65 -2.38
CA SER A 36 5.64 19.19 -1.21
C SER A 36 5.03 18.00 -0.44
N LYS A 37 4.10 17.24 -1.03
CA LYS A 37 3.39 16.12 -0.40
C LYS A 37 3.19 14.94 -1.35
N ARG A 38 4.06 14.76 -2.36
CA ARG A 38 3.96 13.70 -3.38
C ARG A 38 5.14 12.73 -3.29
N PHE A 39 4.91 11.46 -3.63
CA PHE A 39 5.99 10.54 -4.00
C PHE A 39 6.74 11.09 -5.23
N THR A 40 8.08 11.16 -5.18
CA THR A 40 8.86 11.83 -6.25
C THR A 40 9.42 10.85 -7.28
N SER A 41 9.58 9.56 -6.92
CA SER A 41 10.19 8.54 -7.78
C SER A 41 9.39 7.24 -7.88
N ASN A 42 8.45 7.00 -6.96
CA ASN A 42 7.72 5.73 -6.87
C ASN A 42 6.32 5.82 -7.48
N ALA A 43 5.83 4.72 -8.06
CA ALA A 43 4.44 4.60 -8.51
C ALA A 43 3.50 4.25 -7.32
N ALA A 44 3.53 5.11 -6.29
CA ALA A 44 2.84 4.91 -5.02
C ALA A 44 1.83 6.02 -4.72
N VAL A 45 0.86 5.74 -3.86
CA VAL A 45 -0.15 6.69 -3.38
C VAL A 45 -0.62 6.29 -1.99
N LEU A 46 -1.01 7.28 -1.18
CA LEU A 46 -1.65 7.06 0.11
C LEU A 46 -3.17 7.17 0.03
N GLY A 47 -3.84 6.57 1.00
CA GLY A 47 -5.25 6.86 1.28
C GLY A 47 -5.47 8.32 1.70
N SER A 48 -6.64 8.86 1.39
CA SER A 48 -7.05 10.22 1.76
C SER A 48 -7.26 10.41 3.27
N GLN A 49 -7.68 9.34 3.94
CA GLN A 49 -7.86 9.29 5.38
C GLN A 49 -6.71 8.54 6.04
N GLY A 50 -6.12 9.16 7.06
CA GLY A 50 -5.19 8.51 7.97
C GLY A 50 -5.80 8.31 9.34
N PHE A 51 -5.26 7.36 10.09
CA PHE A 51 -5.78 6.87 11.36
C PHE A 51 -4.78 7.10 12.48
N THR A 52 -5.25 7.58 13.62
CA THR A 52 -4.43 7.84 14.81
C THR A 52 -4.79 6.95 16.00
N SER A 53 -5.84 6.14 15.88
CA SER A 53 -6.36 5.22 16.89
C SER A 53 -7.43 4.35 16.23
N GLY A 54 -7.78 3.23 16.85
CA GLY A 54 -8.86 2.36 16.45
C GLY A 54 -8.44 1.17 15.58
N ARG A 55 -9.46 0.37 15.24
CA ARG A 55 -9.34 -0.78 14.34
C ARG A 55 -10.04 -0.44 13.03
N HIS A 56 -9.31 -0.57 11.94
CA HIS A 56 -9.72 -0.14 10.61
C HIS A 56 -9.52 -1.27 9.61
N TYR A 57 -10.33 -1.27 8.56
CA TYR A 57 -10.09 -2.20 7.45
C TYR A 57 -10.62 -1.68 6.13
N TRP A 58 -9.95 -2.11 5.08
CA TRP A 58 -10.35 -1.93 3.69
C TRP A 58 -10.00 -3.18 2.89
N GLU A 59 -10.68 -3.34 1.77
CA GLU A 59 -10.42 -4.40 0.81
C GLU A 59 -9.93 -3.82 -0.50
N VAL A 60 -9.02 -4.54 -1.14
CA VAL A 60 -8.49 -4.20 -2.45
C VAL A 60 -8.55 -5.40 -3.36
N GLU A 61 -8.98 -5.15 -4.60
CA GLU A 61 -8.75 -6.02 -5.74
C GLU A 61 -7.37 -5.74 -6.33
N VAL A 62 -6.62 -6.82 -6.56
CA VAL A 62 -5.25 -6.77 -7.07
C VAL A 62 -5.13 -7.64 -8.32
N ASP A 63 -4.21 -7.26 -9.21
CA ASP A 63 -3.91 -8.05 -10.38
C ASP A 63 -3.05 -9.27 -10.00
N LYS A 64 -3.58 -10.47 -10.27
CA LYS A 64 -2.94 -11.76 -9.94
C LYS A 64 -1.66 -12.04 -10.74
N GLU A 65 -1.46 -11.38 -11.89
CA GLU A 65 -0.33 -11.64 -12.79
C GLU A 65 0.78 -10.61 -12.65
N LYS A 66 0.45 -9.42 -12.13
CA LYS A 66 1.35 -8.26 -12.07
C LYS A 66 1.98 -8.05 -10.68
N ALA A 67 2.92 -7.12 -10.60
CA ALA A 67 3.66 -6.82 -9.39
C ALA A 67 3.15 -5.53 -8.72
N TRP A 68 2.88 -5.63 -7.41
CA TRP A 68 2.22 -4.58 -6.61
C TRP A 68 2.55 -4.73 -5.12
N ALA A 69 2.26 -3.70 -4.33
CA ALA A 69 2.28 -3.72 -2.87
C ALA A 69 1.07 -2.99 -2.29
N VAL A 70 0.49 -3.54 -1.23
CA VAL A 70 -0.62 -2.95 -0.48
C VAL A 70 -0.38 -3.10 1.02
N GLY A 71 -0.77 -2.10 1.80
CA GLY A 71 -0.54 -2.12 3.24
C GLY A 71 -0.78 -0.76 3.88
N VAL A 72 0.07 -0.42 4.84
CA VAL A 72 0.04 0.88 5.52
C VAL A 72 1.38 1.57 5.52
N ALA A 73 1.35 2.89 5.63
CA ALA A 73 2.51 3.75 5.79
C ALA A 73 2.32 4.78 6.90
N LEU A 74 3.40 5.22 7.54
CA LEU A 74 3.37 6.35 8.48
C LEU A 74 3.30 7.70 7.74
N GLU A 75 2.74 8.72 8.39
CA GLU A 75 2.71 10.11 7.88
C GLU A 75 4.12 10.66 7.56
N SER A 76 5.13 10.22 8.31
CA SER A 76 6.53 10.59 8.12
C SER A 76 7.13 10.13 6.78
N LEU A 77 6.57 9.11 6.12
CA LEU A 77 7.08 8.57 4.86
C LEU A 77 7.23 9.64 3.77
N LEU A 78 6.20 10.47 3.58
CA LEU A 78 6.23 11.52 2.55
C LEU A 78 7.31 12.57 2.86
N LYS A 79 7.52 12.90 4.14
CA LYS A 79 8.56 13.87 4.55
C LYS A 79 9.95 13.34 4.26
N LYS A 80 10.18 12.02 4.35
CA LYS A 80 11.50 11.43 4.11
C LYS A 80 11.82 11.23 2.64
N GLU A 81 10.83 10.85 1.82
CA GLU A 81 10.99 10.77 0.37
C GLU A 81 11.46 12.10 -0.23
N LEU A 82 10.89 13.22 0.23
CA LEU A 82 11.27 14.56 -0.19
C LEU A 82 12.71 14.92 0.22
N ASN A 83 13.20 14.37 1.33
CA ASN A 83 14.52 14.66 1.88
C ASN A 83 15.60 13.64 1.48
N LEU A 84 15.28 12.65 0.62
CA LEU A 84 16.19 11.60 0.15
C LEU A 84 16.95 10.87 1.27
N LEU A 85 16.33 10.74 2.45
CA LEU A 85 16.97 10.14 3.61
C LEU A 85 17.05 8.61 3.44
N PRO A 86 18.17 7.94 3.80
CA PRO A 86 18.30 6.50 3.64
C PRO A 86 17.34 5.71 4.54
N LYS A 87 16.84 4.59 3.97
CA LYS A 87 16.06 3.46 4.54
C LYS A 87 15.66 3.55 6.03
N CYS A 88 14.35 3.50 6.32
CA CYS A 88 13.79 2.79 7.50
C CYS A 88 12.25 2.67 7.50
N LYS A 89 11.76 1.45 7.82
CA LYS A 89 10.59 1.04 8.64
C LYS A 89 9.36 1.97 8.76
N GLU A 90 8.87 2.50 7.65
CA GLU A 90 7.65 3.31 7.66
C GLU A 90 6.48 2.65 6.94
N ILE A 91 6.71 1.46 6.37
CA ILE A 91 5.74 0.73 5.57
C ILE A 91 5.58 -0.67 6.18
N TRP A 92 4.33 -1.12 6.27
CA TRP A 92 3.94 -2.49 6.56
C TRP A 92 3.02 -2.97 5.44
N ALA A 93 3.59 -3.72 4.50
CA ALA A 93 2.90 -4.09 3.27
C ALA A 93 3.08 -5.56 2.90
N LEU A 94 2.05 -6.13 2.30
CA LEU A 94 2.10 -7.35 1.51
C LEU A 94 2.34 -6.96 0.05
N ARG A 95 3.29 -7.63 -0.60
CA ARG A 95 3.63 -7.37 -2.00
C ARG A 95 3.76 -8.66 -2.79
N ARG A 96 3.50 -8.54 -4.09
CA ARG A 96 3.79 -9.56 -5.09
C ARG A 96 4.86 -9.00 -6.03
N ASP A 97 5.97 -9.71 -6.14
CA ASP A 97 7.10 -9.30 -6.99
C ASP A 97 6.92 -9.81 -8.43
N CYS A 98 7.78 -9.35 -9.35
CA CYS A 98 7.76 -9.79 -10.75
C CYS A 98 8.05 -11.28 -10.93
N ASP A 99 8.72 -11.92 -9.96
CA ASP A 99 8.94 -13.37 -9.87
C ASP A 99 7.70 -14.16 -9.40
N ARG A 100 6.57 -13.46 -9.24
CA ARG A 100 5.27 -13.98 -8.76
C ARG A 100 5.28 -14.45 -7.31
N GLN A 101 6.34 -14.18 -6.54
CA GLN A 101 6.42 -14.52 -5.13
C GLN A 101 5.75 -13.45 -4.28
N TYR A 102 5.08 -13.90 -3.21
CA TYR A 102 4.54 -13.00 -2.20
C TYR A 102 5.58 -12.76 -1.11
N LYS A 103 5.80 -11.50 -0.76
CA LYS A 103 6.74 -11.05 0.27
C LYS A 103 6.08 -9.96 1.11
N THR A 104 6.67 -9.63 2.24
CA THR A 104 6.27 -8.45 3.03
C THR A 104 7.41 -7.47 3.17
N ASP A 105 7.05 -6.23 3.47
CA ASP A 105 7.98 -5.20 3.95
C ASP A 105 7.44 -4.68 5.29
N PRO A 106 8.18 -4.83 6.42
CA PRO A 106 9.40 -5.61 6.54
C PRO A 106 9.14 -7.11 6.32
N ALA A 107 10.20 -7.86 5.97
CA ALA A 107 10.11 -9.32 5.89
C ALA A 107 9.78 -9.91 7.28
N PRO A 108 8.93 -10.95 7.37
CA PRO A 108 8.62 -11.56 8.65
C PRO A 108 9.79 -12.44 9.10
N PRO A 109 9.85 -12.82 10.40
CA PRO A 109 10.81 -13.81 10.87
C PRO A 109 10.65 -15.18 10.18
N ASP A 110 9.40 -15.57 9.93
CA ASP A 110 9.06 -16.83 9.28
C ASP A 110 8.84 -16.65 7.76
N PRO A 111 9.21 -17.64 6.92
CA PRO A 111 8.94 -17.59 5.50
C PRO A 111 7.44 -17.47 5.19
N LEU A 112 7.07 -16.44 4.45
CA LEU A 112 5.70 -16.28 3.96
C LEU A 112 5.43 -17.34 2.89
N THR A 113 4.51 -18.26 3.17
CA THR A 113 4.07 -19.28 2.21
C THR A 113 2.63 -19.00 1.80
N VAL A 114 2.44 -18.50 0.58
CA VAL A 114 1.13 -18.29 -0.03
C VAL A 114 1.00 -19.23 -1.21
N THR A 115 0.10 -20.21 -1.11
CA THR A 115 -0.08 -21.26 -2.13
C THR A 115 -1.16 -20.94 -3.16
N GLU A 116 -2.00 -19.94 -2.89
CA GLU A 116 -3.12 -19.53 -3.74
C GLU A 116 -2.86 -18.17 -4.41
N GLU A 117 -3.48 -17.93 -5.56
CA GLU A 117 -3.44 -16.60 -6.20
C GLU A 117 -4.41 -15.65 -5.48
N LEU A 118 -3.90 -14.55 -4.95
CA LEU A 118 -4.70 -13.54 -4.28
C LEU A 118 -5.35 -12.61 -5.31
N ARG A 119 -6.68 -12.52 -5.29
CA ARG A 119 -7.44 -11.56 -6.11
C ARG A 119 -7.99 -10.40 -5.30
N ARG A 120 -8.42 -10.69 -4.07
CA ARG A 120 -8.92 -9.68 -3.13
C ARG A 120 -8.27 -9.84 -1.77
N ILE A 121 -7.70 -8.76 -1.27
CA ILE A 121 -6.97 -8.72 -0.01
C ILE A 121 -7.68 -7.76 0.92
N ARG A 122 -7.96 -8.22 2.14
CA ARG A 122 -8.38 -7.35 3.23
C ARG A 122 -7.15 -6.96 4.04
N VAL A 123 -6.95 -5.66 4.20
CA VAL A 123 -5.96 -5.10 5.11
C VAL A 123 -6.69 -4.68 6.37
N HIS A 124 -6.24 -5.20 7.52
CA HIS A 124 -6.79 -4.88 8.83
C HIS A 124 -5.71 -4.20 9.68
N LEU A 125 -5.96 -2.96 10.08
CA LEU A 125 -5.10 -2.17 10.96
C LEU A 125 -5.69 -2.19 12.37
N ASP A 126 -4.88 -2.55 13.36
CA ASP A 126 -5.14 -2.33 14.78
C ASP A 126 -4.08 -1.37 15.30
N HIS A 127 -4.46 -0.10 15.46
CA HIS A 127 -3.52 0.97 15.76
C HIS A 127 -2.95 0.80 17.17
N GLU A 128 -3.81 0.57 18.17
CA GLU A 128 -3.41 0.39 19.56
C GLU A 128 -2.60 -0.88 19.80
N ALA A 129 -2.93 -1.99 19.12
CA ALA A 129 -2.16 -3.22 19.23
C ALA A 129 -0.88 -3.21 18.39
N GLY A 130 -0.70 -2.20 17.53
CA GLY A 130 0.45 -2.12 16.63
C GLY A 130 0.48 -3.26 15.60
N ARG A 131 -0.68 -3.64 15.04
CA ARG A 131 -0.79 -4.80 14.14
C ARG A 131 -1.37 -4.43 12.79
N VAL A 132 -0.81 -5.06 11.76
CA VAL A 132 -1.36 -5.03 10.39
C VAL A 132 -1.52 -6.47 9.95
N THR A 133 -2.75 -6.89 9.74
CA THR A 133 -3.07 -8.26 9.34
C THR A 133 -3.66 -8.26 7.94
N PHE A 134 -3.15 -9.15 7.10
CA PHE A 134 -3.61 -9.36 5.74
C PHE A 134 -4.40 -10.65 5.68
N TYR A 135 -5.57 -10.59 5.06
CA TYR A 135 -6.42 -11.74 4.82
C TYR A 135 -6.72 -11.88 3.34
N ASN A 136 -6.83 -13.11 2.87
CA ASN A 136 -7.50 -13.38 1.61
C ASN A 136 -9.00 -13.14 1.84
N ALA A 137 -9.56 -12.13 1.17
CA ALA A 137 -10.95 -11.72 1.37
C ALA A 137 -11.95 -12.72 0.77
N GLU A 138 -11.52 -13.58 -0.17
CA GLU A 138 -12.40 -14.56 -0.83
C GLU A 138 -12.72 -15.76 0.08
N ASN A 139 -11.75 -16.18 0.90
CA ASN A 139 -11.89 -17.35 1.77
C ASN A 139 -11.67 -17.05 3.26
N THR A 140 -11.45 -15.77 3.61
CA THR A 140 -11.22 -15.25 4.97
C THR A 140 -9.98 -15.80 5.68
N LYS A 141 -9.08 -16.49 4.98
CA LYS A 141 -7.84 -17.01 5.58
C LYS A 141 -6.85 -15.88 5.83
N GLN A 142 -6.23 -15.92 7.01
CA GLN A 142 -5.11 -15.04 7.31
C GLN A 142 -3.91 -15.40 6.44
N ILE A 143 -3.34 -14.40 5.79
CA ILE A 143 -2.11 -14.53 4.98
C ILE A 143 -0.90 -14.30 5.89
N VAL A 144 -0.84 -13.14 6.53
CA VAL A 144 0.28 -12.74 7.39
C VAL A 144 -0.14 -11.63 8.34
N GLN A 145 0.51 -11.56 9.50
CA GLN A 145 0.39 -10.45 10.44
C GLN A 145 1.76 -9.82 10.66
N LEU A 146 1.85 -8.51 10.49
CA LEU A 146 3.03 -7.72 10.77
C LEU A 146 2.82 -6.91 12.05
N GLN A 147 3.90 -6.76 12.82
CA GLN A 147 3.91 -5.98 14.06
C GLN A 147 4.65 -4.66 13.87
N SER A 148 4.17 -3.64 14.58
CA SER A 148 4.68 -2.29 14.62
C SER A 148 4.42 -1.64 15.98
N THR A 149 5.00 -0.47 16.20
CA THR A 149 4.61 0.45 17.26
C THR A 149 4.21 1.76 16.59
N PHE A 150 2.91 1.96 16.38
CA PHE A 150 2.41 3.17 15.74
C PHE A 150 2.40 4.33 16.73
N THR A 151 3.27 5.31 16.52
CA THR A 151 3.36 6.53 17.34
C THR A 151 2.80 7.77 16.64
N GLU A 152 2.41 7.63 15.39
CA GLU A 152 1.87 8.71 14.56
C GLU A 152 0.70 8.22 13.70
N LYS A 153 0.19 9.12 12.86
CA LYS A 153 -0.90 8.82 11.96
C LYS A 153 -0.45 7.83 10.87
N VAL A 154 -1.28 6.82 10.65
CA VAL A 154 -1.05 5.73 9.69
C VAL A 154 -2.02 5.87 8.52
N PHE A 155 -1.52 5.74 7.30
CA PHE A 155 -2.31 5.83 6.07
C PHE A 155 -2.34 4.48 5.35
N PRO A 156 -3.45 4.14 4.67
CA PRO A 156 -3.43 3.10 3.65
C PRO A 156 -2.37 3.41 2.59
N TYR A 157 -1.64 2.39 2.15
CA TYR A 157 -0.53 2.50 1.21
C TYR A 157 -0.73 1.55 0.03
N PHE A 158 -0.50 2.06 -1.18
CA PHE A 158 -0.63 1.32 -2.44
C PHE A 158 0.54 1.67 -3.36
N CYS A 159 1.16 0.66 -3.97
CA CYS A 159 2.29 0.85 -4.88
C CYS A 159 2.26 -0.18 -6.01
N LEU A 160 2.67 0.26 -7.20
CA LEU A 160 2.70 -0.54 -8.42
C LEU A 160 4.14 -0.69 -8.90
N TYR A 161 4.50 -1.88 -9.39
CA TYR A 161 5.87 -2.16 -9.86
C TYR A 161 5.97 -2.46 -11.35
N ALA A 162 4.84 -2.65 -12.03
CA ALA A 162 4.81 -3.01 -13.45
C ALA A 162 3.77 -2.19 -14.24
N VAL A 163 4.07 -1.96 -15.51
CA VAL A 163 3.17 -1.28 -16.46
C VAL A 163 1.85 -2.05 -16.60
N GLU A 164 0.77 -1.30 -16.78
CA GLU A 164 -0.62 -1.81 -16.88
C GLU A 164 -1.15 -2.47 -15.61
N THR A 165 -0.41 -2.43 -14.50
CA THR A 165 -0.95 -2.91 -13.22
C THR A 165 -1.98 -1.95 -12.68
N GLN A 166 -3.01 -2.48 -12.04
CA GLN A 166 -3.98 -1.70 -11.28
C GLN A 166 -4.27 -2.34 -9.93
N ILE A 167 -4.65 -1.50 -8.96
CA ILE A 167 -5.28 -1.91 -7.70
C ILE A 167 -6.58 -1.12 -7.57
N ARG A 168 -7.65 -1.76 -7.13
CA ARG A 168 -8.95 -1.12 -6.91
C ARG A 168 -9.42 -1.32 -5.47
N LEU A 169 -9.77 -0.25 -4.79
CA LEU A 169 -10.45 -0.28 -3.50
C LEU A 169 -11.90 -0.71 -3.69
N CYS A 170 -12.35 -1.64 -2.86
CA CYS A 170 -13.74 -2.09 -2.80
C CYS A 170 -14.64 -1.12 -2.00
#